data_AF-A0A935PC45-F1
#
_entry.id   AF-A0A935PC45-F1
#
_cell.length_a   1.000
_cell.length_b   1.000
_cell.length_c   1.000
_cell.angle_alpha   90.00
_cell.angle_beta   90.00
_cell.angle_gamma   90.00
#
_symmetry.space_group_name_H-M   'P 1'
#
loop_
_entity.id
_entity.type
_entity.pdbx_description
1 polymer ?
#
loop_
_entity_poly.entity_id
_entity_poly.type
_entity_poly.pdbx_seq_one_letter_code
_entity_poly.pdbx_strand_id
1 'polypeptide(L)' 'MRICISSTGTGLNDLVDPRFGRCRYFILFDEVSGLYEAVENSAGVH' A
#
# COMPACT_ATOMS: atom_id res chain seq x y z
N MET A 1 -0.68 -11.22 -11.61
CA MET A 1 0.04 -9.92 -11.54
C MET A 1 0.03 -9.42 -10.10
N ARG A 2 1.02 -8.62 -9.69
CA ARG A 2 0.99 -7.92 -8.39
C ARG A 2 0.71 -6.45 -8.62
N ILE A 3 -0.22 -5.89 -7.86
CA ILE A 3 -0.61 -4.48 -7.90
C ILE A 3 -0.09 -3.83 -6.62
N CYS A 4 0.66 -2.73 -6.77
CA CYS A 4 1.15 -1.93 -5.65
C CYS A 4 0.31 -0.66 -5.53
N ILE A 5 -0.22 -0.40 -4.33
CA ILE A 5 -1.13 0.70 -4.05
C ILE A 5 -0.55 1.53 -2.89
N SER A 6 -0.40 2.84 -3.06
CA SER A 6 -0.05 3.74 -1.96
C SER A 6 -1.26 3.91 -1.03
N SER A 7 -1.07 3.71 0.28
CA SER A 7 -2.16 3.70 1.26
C SER A 7 -1.83 4.55 2.48
N THR A 8 -2.87 5.15 3.07
CA THR A 8 -2.77 5.83 4.37
C THR A 8 -2.74 4.87 5.56
N GLY A 9 -3.14 3.61 5.34
CA GLY A 9 -3.22 2.56 6.36
C GLY A 9 -2.92 1.17 5.81
N THR A 10 -3.13 0.13 6.62
CA THR A 10 -2.74 -1.25 6.30
C THR A 10 -3.88 -2.10 5.72
N GLY A 11 -5.10 -1.58 5.64
CA GLY A 11 -6.28 -2.30 5.16
C GLY A 11 -6.73 -1.90 3.75
N LEU A 12 -7.44 -2.79 3.06
CA LEU A 12 -8.00 -2.53 1.72
C LEU A 12 -9.07 -1.43 1.68
N ASN A 13 -9.67 -1.11 2.83
CA ASN A 13 -10.68 -0.04 2.96
C ASN A 13 -10.07 1.30 3.38
N ASP A 14 -8.75 1.35 3.65
CA ASP A 14 -8.07 2.60 3.92
C ASP A 14 -7.96 3.45 2.64
N LEU A 15 -7.76 4.75 2.82
CA LEU A 15 -7.68 5.66 1.70
C LEU A 15 -6.37 5.47 0.92
N VAL A 16 -6.46 5.62 -0.39
CA VAL A 16 -5.27 5.74 -1.24
C VAL A 16 -4.52 7.01 -0.85
N ASP A 17 -3.22 6.89 -0.56
CA ASP A 17 -2.39 8.07 -0.31
C ASP A 17 -1.96 8.67 -1.67
N PRO A 18 -2.31 9.93 -1.98
CA PRO A 18 -1.95 10.55 -3.25
C PRO A 18 -0.44 10.79 -3.39
N ARG A 19 0.31 10.76 -2.28
CA ARG A 19 1.75 11.01 -2.27
C ARG A 19 2.49 9.68 -2.40
N PHE A 20 2.49 9.07 -3.58
CA PHE A 20 3.05 7.73 -3.78
C PHE A 20 4.44 7.51 -3.12
N GLY A 21 5.40 8.42 -3.32
CA GLY A 21 6.75 8.29 -2.74
C GLY A 21 6.85 8.53 -1.22
N ARG A 22 5.82 9.13 -0.61
CA ARG A 22 5.76 9.48 0.83
C ARG A 22 4.53 8.90 1.53
N CYS A 23 3.89 7.91 0.91
CA CYS A 23 2.79 7.22 1.55
C CYS A 23 3.32 6.51 2.78
N ARG A 24 2.45 6.27 3.75
CA ARG A 24 2.85 5.59 4.99
C ARG A 24 2.99 4.08 4.77
N TYR A 25 2.14 3.51 3.93
CA TYR A 25 2.12 2.10 3.61
C TYR A 25 1.98 1.88 2.10
N PHE A 26 2.51 0.76 1.63
CA PHE A 26 2.17 0.17 0.35
C PHE A 26 1.36 -1.10 0.57
N ILE A 27 0.25 -1.24 -0.14
CA ILE A 27 -0.49 -2.50 -0.22
C ILE A 27 -0.01 -3.24 -1.48
N LEU A 28 0.49 -4.46 -1.28
CA LEU A 28 0.83 -5.37 -2.37
C LEU A 28 -0.31 -6.39 -2.51
N PHE A 29 -1.12 -6.22 -3.56
CA PHE A 29 -2.27 -7.08 -3.84
C PHE A 29 -1.92 -8.07 -4.96
N ASP A 30 -2.19 -9.35 -4.72
CA ASP A 30 -2.07 -10.40 -5.72
C ASP A 30 -3.44 -10.69 -6.34
N GLU A 31 -3.60 -10.35 -7.62
CA GLU A 31 -4.89 -10.52 -8.30
C GLU A 31 -5.30 -11.97 -8.51
N VAL A 32 -4.35 -12.92 -8.47
CA VAL A 32 -4.61 -14.34 -8.73
C VAL A 32 -5.17 -15.00 -7.48
N SER A 33 -4.57 -14.71 -6.32
CA SER A 33 -5.00 -15.27 -5.03
C SER A 33 -6.01 -14.41 -4.29
N GLY A 34 -6.13 -13.11 -4.62
CA GLY A 34 -6.92 -12.14 -3.88
C GLY A 34 -6.31 -11.75 -2.52
N LEU A 35 -5.12 -12.24 -2.21
CA LEU A 35 -4.41 -11.94 -0.97
C LEU A 35 -3.69 -10.59 -1.08
N TYR A 36 -3.50 -9.95 0.07
CA TYR A 36 -2.72 -8.72 0.17
C TYR A 36 -1.85 -8.70 1.41
N GLU A 37 -0.77 -7.92 1.32
CA GLU A 37 0.07 -7.55 2.45
C GLU A 37 0.28 -6.04 2.48
N ALA A 38 0.46 -5.48 3.67
CA ALA A 38 0.80 -4.07 3.86
C ALA A 38 2.25 -3.95 4.30
N VAL A 39 3.00 -3.08 3.62
CA VAL A 39 4.41 -2.80 3.88
C VAL A 39 4.56 -1.36 4.31
N GLU A 40 5.16 -1.10 5.47
CA GLU A 40 5.45 0.25 5.93
C GLU A 40 6.57 0.88 5.09
N ASN A 41 6.34 2.12 4.62
CA ASN A 41 7.32 2.89 3.85
C ASN A 41 8.14 3.79 4.80
N SER A 42 8.97 3.17 5.65
CA SER A 42 9.75 3.87 6.67
C SER A 42 10.65 4.99 6.13
N ALA A 43 11.10 4.89 4.87
CA ALA A 43 11.90 5.93 4.20
C ALA A 43 11.06 7.12 3.68
N GLY A 44 9.76 6.94 3.45
CA GLY A 44 8.86 7.97 2.93
C GLY A 44 8.19 8.83 4.02
N VAL A 45 8.23 8.38 5.28
CA VAL A 45 7.72 9.11 6.44
C VAL A 45 8.81 10.05 6.96
N HIS A 46 9.01 11.16 6.25
CA HIS A 46 9.82 12.29 6.70
C HIS A 46 8.94 13.54 6.88
#